data_AF-A0A0F5H160-F1
#
_entry.id   AF-A0A0F5H160-F1
#
_cell.length_a   1.000
_cell.length_b   1.000
_cell.length_c   1.000
_cell.angle_alpha   90.00
_cell.angle_beta   90.00
_cell.angle_gamma   90.00
#
_symmetry.space_group_name_H-M   'P 1'
#
loop_
_entity.id
_entity.type
_entity.pdbx_description
1 polymer ?
#
loop_
_entity_poly.entity_id
_entity_poly.type
_entity_poly.pdbx_seq_one_letter_code
_entity_poly.pdbx_strand_id
1 'polypeptide(L)'
;MLKNKWLFLLNLIILIYFIAYKIIKYEKIDENIYYINANIRKSYEKYFLINYKNQNIIVFHNYYSKNLYIPPFSNIEIEGKIIPFKLNNSNLFLWKKEYNINYQLIDYSIKNIIRPKISLQDQLINNLNSNLPYFNRYWAKIVFGINNENNLDFNDNINQLGISHIFVISGFHLDILFVVLTFHKFKNKKIDIFYNSCIFTFIFLYITLLFNPISAIRAFIMKLIDFIYKMTNKGQKINTFSSLIIAAFLLWVINNNWIYSLSYYFTISNTFWIIFFNKLLRKNEKLRDKKIFSFFILMNIICLINAFNIAIINSNISWLNIFWNLLFSPIIEIVYIFSILFWWSDYFLNFVFFLLDRLLIFANSINLVTEINYVFDLNYLYLYFQFLLFTVFLIKVIAYRIKNKKLRL
;
A
#
# COMPACT_ATOMS: atom_id res chain seq x y z
N MET A 1 -27.80 15.15 -16.54
CA MET A 1 -26.73 16.17 -16.36
C MET A 1 -26.78 16.88 -15.00
N LEU A 2 -27.96 17.10 -14.39
CA LEU A 2 -28.13 17.78 -13.09
C LEU A 2 -27.73 16.95 -11.83
N LYS A 3 -27.90 15.61 -11.83
CA LYS A 3 -27.57 14.75 -10.67
C LYS A 3 -26.07 14.70 -10.30
N ASN A 4 -25.16 14.93 -11.25
CA ASN A 4 -23.71 14.90 -10.99
C ASN A 4 -23.18 16.20 -10.35
N LYS A 5 -23.90 17.33 -10.46
CA LYS A 5 -23.46 18.61 -9.88
C LYS A 5 -23.60 18.63 -8.35
N TRP A 6 -24.68 18.06 -7.82
CA TRP A 6 -24.93 17.99 -6.37
C TRP A 6 -23.95 17.07 -5.65
N LEU A 7 -23.58 15.94 -6.26
CA LEU A 7 -22.56 15.05 -5.70
C LEU A 7 -21.18 15.70 -5.68
N PHE A 8 -20.85 16.51 -6.69
CA PHE A 8 -19.61 17.27 -6.74
C PHE A 8 -19.58 18.39 -5.68
N LEU A 9 -20.69 19.13 -5.52
CA LEU A 9 -20.85 20.17 -4.50
C LEU A 9 -20.77 19.60 -3.07
N LEU A 10 -21.44 18.47 -2.82
CA LEU A 10 -21.38 17.79 -1.52
C LEU A 10 -19.94 17.35 -1.19
N ASN A 11 -19.24 16.75 -2.15
CA ASN A 11 -17.83 16.37 -1.97
C ASN A 11 -16.92 17.59 -1.74
N LEU A 12 -17.21 18.73 -2.38
CA LEU A 12 -16.43 19.97 -2.23
C LEU A 12 -16.68 20.63 -0.87
N ILE A 13 -17.91 20.57 -0.34
CA ILE A 13 -18.24 21.06 1.01
C ILE A 13 -17.60 20.18 2.08
N ILE A 14 -17.67 18.85 1.94
CA ILE A 14 -16.99 17.89 2.83
C ILE A 14 -15.48 18.15 2.80
N LEU A 15 -14.90 18.43 1.62
CA LEU A 15 -13.50 18.76 1.46
C LEU A 15 -13.10 20.04 2.23
N ILE A 16 -13.87 21.12 2.07
CA ILE A 16 -13.61 22.39 2.75
C ILE A 16 -13.70 22.22 4.27
N TYR A 17 -14.72 21.49 4.76
CA TYR A 17 -14.87 21.19 6.18
C TYR A 17 -13.67 20.42 6.75
N PHE A 18 -13.17 19.40 6.04
CA PHE A 18 -12.01 18.62 6.50
C PHE A 18 -10.69 19.41 6.43
N ILE A 19 -10.50 20.27 5.42
CA ILE A 19 -9.35 21.17 5.34
C ILE A 19 -9.38 22.17 6.51
N ALA A 20 -10.54 22.77 6.78
CA ALA A 20 -10.72 23.70 7.90
C ALA A 20 -10.48 23.01 9.26
N TYR A 21 -11.01 21.81 9.47
CA TYR A 21 -10.79 21.03 10.69
C TYR A 21 -9.30 20.74 10.95
N LYS A 22 -8.48 20.54 9.91
CA LYS A 22 -7.04 20.28 10.04
C LYS A 22 -6.19 21.51 10.28
N ILE A 23 -6.55 22.66 9.71
CA ILE A 23 -5.81 23.92 9.95
C ILE A 23 -5.88 24.32 11.44
N ILE A 24 -6.94 23.92 12.14
CA ILE A 24 -7.24 24.36 13.50
C ILE A 24 -6.47 23.58 14.61
N LYS A 25 -5.78 22.46 14.33
CA LYS A 25 -5.29 21.53 15.38
C LYS A 25 -3.77 21.28 15.46
N TYR A 26 -2.92 22.22 15.04
CA TYR A 26 -1.47 22.11 15.26
C TYR A 26 -1.01 22.99 16.42
N GLU A 27 -0.96 22.42 17.63
CA GLU A 27 -0.23 23.06 18.74
C GLU A 27 1.28 22.89 18.52
N LYS A 28 2.04 23.99 18.59
CA LYS A 28 3.50 23.90 18.70
C LYS A 28 3.86 23.31 20.06
N ILE A 29 4.88 22.45 20.08
CA ILE A 29 5.41 21.86 21.31
C ILE A 29 6.73 22.55 21.58
N ASP A 30 6.88 23.15 22.76
CA ASP A 30 8.11 23.82 23.16
C ASP A 30 9.20 22.80 23.53
N GLU A 31 10.46 23.15 23.41
CA GLU A 31 11.58 22.26 23.79
C GLU A 31 11.71 22.21 25.32
N ASN A 32 11.27 21.11 25.94
CA ASN A 32 11.33 20.91 27.38
C ASN A 32 11.36 19.41 27.74
N ILE A 33 11.55 19.13 29.03
CA ILE A 33 11.33 17.79 29.60
C ILE A 33 9.83 17.63 29.79
N TYR A 34 9.26 16.60 29.18
CA TYR A 34 7.84 16.30 29.29
C TYR A 34 7.63 14.95 29.94
N TYR A 35 6.61 14.91 30.79
CA TYR A 35 5.93 13.67 31.14
C TYR A 35 4.80 13.44 30.14
N ILE A 36 4.93 12.39 29.34
CA ILE A 36 4.09 12.12 28.18
C ILE A 36 3.30 10.84 28.45
N ASN A 37 1.98 10.97 28.48
CA ASN A 37 1.06 9.85 28.30
C ASN A 37 0.64 9.83 26.82
N ALA A 38 1.06 8.81 26.08
CA ALA A 38 0.86 8.74 24.64
C ALA A 38 0.50 7.33 24.18
N ASN A 39 -0.17 7.28 23.04
CA ASN A 39 -0.49 6.00 22.39
C ASN A 39 0.59 5.68 21.38
N ILE A 40 1.05 4.43 21.37
CA ILE A 40 2.03 3.96 20.40
C ILE A 40 1.31 3.69 19.09
N ARG A 41 1.73 4.41 18.04
CA ARG A 41 1.13 4.29 16.72
C ARG A 41 1.77 3.18 15.89
N LYS A 42 3.09 3.06 15.98
CA LYS A 42 3.89 2.02 15.31
C LYS A 42 5.10 1.68 16.16
N SER A 43 5.53 0.43 16.08
CA SER A 43 6.71 -0.08 16.76
C SER A 43 7.56 -0.84 15.74
N TYR A 44 8.86 -0.55 15.72
CA TYR A 44 9.88 -1.16 14.87
C TYR A 44 11.07 -1.52 15.75
N GLU A 45 11.96 -2.41 15.30
CA GLU A 45 13.11 -2.86 16.13
C GLU A 45 14.06 -1.72 16.54
N LYS A 46 14.16 -0.67 15.72
CA LYS A 46 15.07 0.46 15.96
C LYS A 46 14.40 1.68 16.60
N TYR A 47 13.08 1.81 16.45
CA TYR A 47 12.34 2.96 16.96
C TYR A 47 10.85 2.67 17.07
N PHE A 48 10.14 3.46 17.88
CA PHE A 48 8.69 3.49 17.91
C PHE A 48 8.17 4.92 17.74
N LEU A 49 6.93 5.05 17.30
CA LEU A 49 6.24 6.32 17.12
C LEU A 49 5.16 6.47 18.18
N ILE A 50 5.28 7.53 18.99
CA ILE A 50 4.24 7.92 19.95
C ILE A 50 3.38 9.04 19.35
N ASN A 51 2.07 9.01 19.59
CA ASN A 51 1.18 10.10 19.25
C ASN A 51 0.91 10.96 20.50
N TYR A 52 1.41 12.18 20.50
CA TYR A 52 1.19 13.17 21.54
C TYR A 52 0.62 14.44 20.91
N LYS A 53 -0.54 14.92 21.40
CA LYS A 53 -1.24 16.11 20.90
C LYS A 53 -1.42 16.14 19.36
N ASN A 54 -1.83 15.01 18.76
CA ASN A 54 -1.98 14.82 17.30
C ASN A 54 -0.70 14.94 16.47
N GLN A 55 0.47 14.88 17.11
CA GLN A 55 1.76 14.84 16.44
C GLN A 55 2.45 13.52 16.74
N ASN A 56 3.09 12.95 15.72
CA ASN A 56 3.89 11.77 15.92
C ASN A 56 5.30 12.21 16.34
N ILE A 57 5.79 11.69 17.45
CA ILE A 57 7.14 11.89 17.95
C ILE A 57 7.89 10.57 17.77
N ILE A 58 9.09 10.64 17.20
CA ILE A 58 9.95 9.47 17.02
C ILE A 58 10.76 9.21 18.29
N VAL A 59 10.84 7.96 18.71
CA VAL A 59 11.61 7.51 19.86
C VAL A 59 12.51 6.37 19.42
N PHE A 60 13.82 6.58 19.39
CA PHE A 60 14.78 5.52 19.06
C PHE A 60 14.99 4.60 20.27
N HIS A 61 15.10 3.30 20.02
CA HIS A 61 15.40 2.36 21.10
C HIS A 61 16.79 2.66 21.69
N ASN A 62 16.83 2.91 23.00
CA ASN A 62 18.06 2.96 23.79
C ASN A 62 18.42 1.55 24.31
N TYR A 63 19.60 1.40 24.90
CA TYR A 63 20.10 0.10 25.41
C TYR A 63 19.07 -0.61 26.32
N TYR A 64 18.33 0.15 27.12
CA TYR A 64 17.31 -0.38 28.05
C TYR A 64 15.98 -0.77 27.39
N SER A 65 15.60 -0.13 26.28
CA SER A 65 14.35 -0.42 25.57
C SER A 65 14.51 -1.36 24.38
N LYS A 66 15.75 -1.65 23.95
CA LYS A 66 16.05 -2.51 22.79
C LYS A 66 15.47 -3.93 22.92
N ASN A 67 15.32 -4.42 24.15
CA ASN A 67 14.75 -5.75 24.43
C ASN A 67 13.28 -5.71 24.86
N LEU A 68 12.69 -4.52 24.99
CA LEU A 68 11.27 -4.38 25.34
C LEU A 68 10.47 -4.37 24.04
N TYR A 69 9.80 -5.49 23.74
CA TYR A 69 8.76 -5.49 22.73
C TYR A 69 7.61 -4.60 23.21
N ILE A 70 7.44 -3.45 22.55
CA ILE A 70 6.34 -2.55 22.84
C ILE A 70 5.29 -2.71 21.73
N PRO A 71 4.11 -3.27 22.03
CA PRO A 71 3.12 -3.53 21.00
C PRO A 71 2.48 -2.24 20.49
N PRO A 72 2.13 -2.16 19.20
CA PRO A 72 1.36 -1.04 18.67
C PRO A 72 0.03 -0.90 19.41
N PHE A 73 -0.48 0.33 19.51
CA PHE A 73 -1.70 0.72 20.22
C PHE A 73 -1.65 0.59 21.76
N SER A 74 -0.49 0.28 22.35
CA SER A 74 -0.30 0.40 23.79
C SER A 74 -0.24 1.86 24.24
N ASN A 75 -0.70 2.11 25.47
CA ASN A 75 -0.52 3.41 26.11
C ASN A 75 0.79 3.36 26.90
N ILE A 76 1.63 4.35 26.68
CA ILE A 76 2.93 4.45 27.34
C ILE A 76 3.00 5.75 28.14
N GLU A 77 3.53 5.62 29.36
CA GLU A 77 3.94 6.73 30.18
C GLU A 77 5.45 6.85 30.07
N ILE A 78 5.91 7.91 29.42
CA ILE A 78 7.32 8.13 29.10
C ILE A 78 7.72 9.54 29.54
N GLU A 79 8.87 9.65 30.20
CA GLU A 79 9.46 10.94 30.55
C GLU A 79 10.70 11.14 29.71
N GLY A 80 10.86 12.31 29.08
CA GLY A 80 12.03 12.59 28.27
C GLY A 80 12.02 14.00 27.68
N LYS A 81 13.12 14.37 27.03
CA LYS A 81 13.27 15.66 26.37
C LYS A 81 12.75 15.61 24.94
N ILE A 82 11.80 16.47 24.61
CA ILE A 82 11.33 16.63 23.22
C ILE A 82 12.22 17.65 22.53
N ILE A 83 12.83 17.28 21.41
CA ILE A 83 13.58 18.20 20.55
C ILE A 83 13.14 18.09 19.09
N PRO A 84 13.34 19.11 18.25
CA PRO A 84 13.04 19.04 16.82
C PRO A 84 13.82 17.91 16.16
N PHE A 85 13.12 17.10 15.37
CA PHE A 85 13.77 16.02 14.64
C PHE A 85 14.51 16.59 13.42
N LYS A 86 15.84 16.73 13.52
CA LYS A 86 16.71 17.16 12.43
C LYS A 86 17.24 15.92 11.71
N LEU A 87 16.98 15.82 10.42
CA LEU A 87 17.55 14.79 9.54
C LEU A 87 18.69 15.43 8.75
N ASN A 88 19.87 14.80 8.81
CA ASN A 88 21.00 15.17 7.95
C ASN A 88 20.90 14.56 6.55
N ASN A 89 20.03 13.56 6.36
CA ASN A 89 19.93 12.78 5.13
C ASN A 89 18.66 13.17 4.35
N SER A 90 18.83 13.69 3.14
CA SER A 90 17.73 14.15 2.25
C SER A 90 16.73 13.04 1.94
N ASN A 91 17.19 11.79 1.86
CA ASN A 91 16.38 10.62 1.51
C ASN A 91 15.26 10.29 2.53
N LEU A 92 15.41 10.71 3.79
CA LEU A 92 14.41 10.44 4.85
C LEU A 92 13.37 11.56 5.02
N PHE A 93 13.49 12.63 4.22
CA PHE A 93 12.59 13.78 4.31
C PHE A 93 11.13 13.43 3.98
N LEU A 94 10.92 12.64 2.93
CA LEU A 94 9.59 12.18 2.53
C LEU A 94 8.96 11.28 3.59
N TRP A 95 9.76 10.36 4.16
CA TRP A 95 9.33 9.51 5.26
C TRP A 95 8.91 10.32 6.50
N LYS A 96 9.70 11.34 6.87
CA LYS A 96 9.37 12.28 7.96
C LYS A 96 8.00 12.93 7.73
N LYS A 97 7.73 13.40 6.50
CA LYS A 97 6.45 14.03 6.14
C LYS A 97 5.29 13.06 6.09
N GLU A 98 5.49 11.86 5.52
CA GLU A 98 4.48 10.79 5.47
C GLU A 98 3.92 10.48 6.87
N TYR A 99 4.82 10.39 7.85
CA TYR A 99 4.48 10.09 9.23
C TYR A 99 4.22 11.32 10.09
N ASN A 100 4.18 12.55 9.57
CA ASN A 100 3.99 13.76 10.39
C ASN A 100 4.97 13.87 11.58
N ILE A 101 6.23 13.45 11.39
CA ILE A 101 7.23 13.43 12.47
C ILE A 101 7.91 14.79 12.48
N ASN A 102 7.68 15.61 13.51
CA ASN A 102 8.36 16.90 13.64
C ASN A 102 9.39 16.91 14.77
N TYR A 103 9.21 16.04 15.75
CA TYR A 103 9.99 16.00 16.97
C TYR A 103 10.50 14.58 17.24
N GLN A 104 11.59 14.50 18.01
CA GLN A 104 12.14 13.27 18.56
C GLN A 104 12.22 13.37 20.08
N LEU A 105 12.07 12.23 20.75
CA LEU A 105 12.26 12.11 22.18
C LEU A 105 13.67 11.55 22.45
N ILE A 106 14.44 12.26 23.28
CA ILE A 106 15.78 11.86 23.71
C ILE A 106 15.81 11.79 25.25
N ASP A 107 16.80 11.07 25.78
CA ASP A 107 17.05 10.92 27.23
C ASP A 107 15.81 10.49 28.00
N TYR A 108 15.12 9.48 27.45
CA TYR A 108 13.84 9.06 27.97
C TYR A 108 13.93 7.87 28.92
N SER A 109 12.97 7.82 29.84
CA SER A 109 12.69 6.67 30.69
C SER A 109 11.23 6.26 30.54
N ILE A 110 11.00 4.96 30.36
CA ILE A 110 9.65 4.38 30.28
C ILE A 110 9.22 4.06 31.71
N LYS A 111 8.15 4.69 32.20
CA LYS A 111 7.61 4.43 33.55
C LYS A 111 6.61 3.29 33.55
N ASN A 112 5.72 3.27 32.56
CA ASN A 112 4.66 2.27 32.51
C ASN A 112 4.26 1.98 31.06
N ILE A 113 3.89 0.74 30.79
CA ILE A 113 3.36 0.28 29.50
C ILE A 113 2.03 -0.43 29.77
N ILE A 114 0.94 0.26 29.47
CA ILE A 114 -0.41 -0.33 29.53
C ILE A 114 -0.67 -0.98 28.18
N ARG A 115 -0.50 -2.31 28.13
CA ARG A 115 -0.74 -3.10 26.92
C ARG A 115 -2.26 -3.21 26.65
N PRO A 116 -2.68 -3.20 25.37
CA PRO A 116 -4.06 -3.49 25.04
C PRO A 116 -4.40 -4.92 25.49
N LYS A 117 -5.58 -5.11 26.10
CA LYS A 117 -6.02 -6.45 26.56
C LYS A 117 -6.15 -7.47 25.43
N ILE A 118 -6.44 -7.00 24.21
CA ILE A 118 -6.59 -7.80 22.99
C ILE A 118 -5.97 -6.99 21.85
N SER A 119 -4.86 -7.48 21.31
CA SER A 119 -4.24 -6.99 20.08
C SER A 119 -4.19 -8.16 19.10
N LEU A 120 -5.05 -8.14 18.08
CA LEU A 120 -5.05 -9.16 17.02
C LEU A 120 -3.66 -9.30 16.40
N GLN A 121 -2.95 -8.18 16.23
CA GLN A 121 -1.60 -8.19 15.67
C GLN A 121 -0.59 -8.93 16.58
N ASP A 122 -0.63 -8.73 17.90
CA ASP A 122 0.27 -9.45 18.80
C ASP A 122 -0.13 -10.92 18.91
N GLN A 123 -1.41 -11.25 18.86
CA GLN A 123 -1.84 -12.65 18.78
C GLN A 123 -1.36 -13.33 17.49
N LEU A 124 -1.42 -12.63 16.35
CA LEU A 124 -0.90 -13.13 15.08
C LEU A 124 0.62 -13.33 15.10
N ILE A 125 1.36 -12.44 15.76
CA ILE A 125 2.83 -12.54 15.91
C ILE A 125 3.20 -13.62 16.93
N ASN A 126 2.48 -13.72 18.05
CA ASN A 126 2.75 -14.68 19.12
C ASN A 126 2.33 -16.12 18.74
N ASN A 127 1.36 -16.28 17.83
CA ASN A 127 0.95 -17.58 17.29
C ASN A 127 1.88 -18.11 16.19
N LEU A 128 2.95 -17.40 15.82
CA LEU A 128 3.99 -17.91 14.93
C LEU A 128 4.76 -19.03 15.64
N ASN A 129 4.26 -20.26 15.50
CA ASN A 129 4.80 -21.47 16.12
C ASN A 129 6.29 -21.68 15.77
N SER A 130 7.18 -21.73 16.77
CA SER A 130 8.64 -21.87 16.57
C SER A 130 9.05 -23.07 15.69
N ASN A 131 8.20 -24.08 15.58
CA ASN A 131 8.53 -25.34 14.90
C ASN A 131 8.28 -25.32 13.37
N LEU A 132 7.70 -24.24 12.82
CA LEU A 132 7.36 -24.13 11.39
C LEU A 132 8.08 -22.94 10.74
N PRO A 133 9.35 -23.09 10.32
CA PRO A 133 10.19 -21.96 9.92
C PRO A 133 9.67 -21.21 8.69
N TYR A 134 9.11 -21.93 7.70
CA TYR A 134 8.59 -21.30 6.49
C TYR A 134 7.27 -20.59 6.74
N PHE A 135 6.37 -21.17 7.53
CA PHE A 135 5.15 -20.48 7.95
C PHE A 135 5.46 -19.14 8.62
N ASN A 136 6.39 -19.14 9.58
CA ASN A 136 6.77 -17.93 10.32
C ASN A 136 7.44 -16.87 9.46
N ARG A 137 8.13 -17.29 8.40
CA ARG A 137 8.81 -16.40 7.46
C ARG A 137 7.84 -15.72 6.49
N TYR A 138 6.85 -16.46 5.99
CA TYR A 138 6.06 -16.02 4.83
C TYR A 138 4.65 -15.52 5.18
N TRP A 139 3.93 -16.19 6.09
CA TRP A 139 2.48 -16.01 6.23
C TRP A 139 2.09 -14.58 6.60
N ALA A 140 2.67 -14.05 7.68
CA ALA A 140 2.36 -12.70 8.16
C ALA A 140 2.74 -11.61 7.12
N LYS A 141 3.79 -11.85 6.34
CA LYS A 141 4.24 -10.94 5.29
C LYS A 141 3.29 -10.95 4.08
N ILE A 142 2.93 -12.13 3.60
CA ILE A 142 2.04 -12.27 2.43
C ILE A 142 0.60 -11.83 2.78
N VAL A 143 0.11 -12.17 3.98
CA VAL A 143 -1.29 -11.90 4.37
C VAL A 143 -1.48 -10.49 4.94
N PHE A 144 -0.55 -9.96 5.74
CA PHE A 144 -0.71 -8.68 6.42
C PHE A 144 0.32 -7.61 6.03
N GLY A 145 1.34 -7.97 5.24
CA GLY A 145 2.42 -7.06 4.88
C GLY A 145 3.38 -6.78 6.05
N ILE A 146 3.40 -7.65 7.05
CA ILE A 146 4.29 -7.52 8.22
C ILE A 146 5.67 -8.05 7.84
N ASN A 147 6.68 -7.19 7.86
CA ASN A 147 8.06 -7.62 7.66
C ASN A 147 8.59 -8.21 8.97
N ASN A 148 9.11 -9.43 8.90
CA ASN A 148 9.84 -10.05 10.00
C ASN A 148 11.33 -9.78 9.75
N GLU A 149 11.91 -8.78 10.43
CA GLU A 149 13.29 -8.29 10.19
C GLU A 149 14.34 -9.37 10.49
N ASN A 150 13.99 -10.37 11.33
CA ASN A 150 14.80 -11.57 11.58
C ASN A 150 15.03 -12.48 10.35
N ASN A 151 14.38 -12.23 9.20
CA ASN A 151 14.56 -12.97 7.96
C ASN A 151 15.27 -12.12 6.89
N LEU A 152 16.48 -11.63 7.18
CA LEU A 152 17.28 -10.82 6.25
C LEU A 152 17.51 -11.54 4.91
N ASP A 153 17.89 -12.82 4.95
CA ASP A 153 18.12 -13.65 3.76
C ASP A 153 16.90 -13.69 2.81
N PHE A 154 15.69 -13.69 3.37
CA PHE A 154 14.48 -13.68 2.58
C PHE A 154 14.28 -12.35 1.84
N ASN A 155 14.46 -11.24 2.56
CA ASN A 155 14.32 -9.90 1.98
C ASN A 155 15.38 -9.66 0.90
N ASP A 156 16.59 -10.13 1.12
CA ASP A 156 17.68 -10.00 0.16
C ASP A 156 17.40 -10.82 -1.10
N ASN A 157 16.93 -12.08 -0.97
CA ASN A 157 16.56 -12.91 -2.11
C ASN A 157 15.48 -12.24 -2.98
N ILE A 158 14.40 -11.73 -2.39
CA ILE A 158 13.32 -11.08 -3.18
C ILE A 158 13.75 -9.72 -3.76
N ASN A 159 14.66 -9.00 -3.08
CA ASN A 159 15.19 -7.73 -3.55
C ASN A 159 16.14 -7.94 -4.74
N GLN A 160 17.02 -8.94 -4.64
CA GLN A 160 17.94 -9.34 -5.71
C GLN A 160 17.19 -9.80 -6.96
N LEU A 161 16.07 -10.51 -6.80
CA LEU A 161 15.20 -10.88 -7.93
C LEU A 161 14.38 -9.71 -8.51
N GLY A 162 14.34 -8.55 -7.83
CA GLY A 162 13.55 -7.39 -8.24
C GLY A 162 12.04 -7.54 -8.02
N ILE A 163 11.60 -8.59 -7.31
CA ILE A 163 10.20 -8.96 -7.12
C ILE A 163 9.64 -8.54 -5.75
N SER A 164 10.40 -7.79 -4.95
CA SER A 164 10.00 -7.38 -3.58
C SER A 164 8.67 -6.64 -3.52
N HIS A 165 8.36 -5.85 -4.55
CA HIS A 165 7.10 -5.13 -4.69
C HIS A 165 5.87 -6.03 -4.88
N ILE A 166 6.04 -7.27 -5.35
CA ILE A 166 4.95 -8.25 -5.49
C ILE A 166 4.63 -8.88 -4.13
N PHE A 167 5.60 -9.00 -3.21
CA PHE A 167 5.37 -9.49 -1.85
C PHE A 167 4.70 -8.46 -0.93
N VAL A 168 4.69 -7.18 -1.32
CA VAL A 168 3.92 -6.15 -0.63
C VAL A 168 2.47 -6.25 -1.10
N ILE A 169 1.53 -6.21 -0.16
CA ILE A 169 0.09 -6.28 -0.47
C ILE A 169 -0.28 -5.16 -1.44
N SER A 170 -0.44 -5.57 -2.69
CA SER A 170 -0.75 -4.70 -3.80
C SER A 170 -2.26 -4.63 -4.00
N GLY A 171 -2.71 -3.72 -4.86
CA GLY A 171 -4.11 -3.71 -5.22
C GLY A 171 -4.56 -4.95 -6.01
N PHE A 172 -3.62 -5.74 -6.56
CA PHE A 172 -3.91 -6.96 -7.30
C PHE A 172 -4.37 -8.10 -6.36
N HIS A 173 -3.70 -8.28 -5.22
CA HIS A 173 -4.11 -9.15 -4.12
C HIS A 173 -5.58 -8.94 -3.73
N LEU A 174 -5.98 -7.67 -3.55
CA LEU A 174 -7.39 -7.38 -3.27
C LEU A 174 -8.31 -7.60 -4.47
N ASP A 175 -7.88 -7.24 -5.67
CA ASP A 175 -8.68 -7.49 -6.88
C ASP A 175 -8.99 -8.97 -7.05
N ILE A 176 -8.02 -9.86 -6.79
CA ILE A 176 -8.21 -11.31 -6.87
C ILE A 176 -9.06 -11.83 -5.73
N LEU A 177 -8.87 -11.32 -4.51
CA LEU A 177 -9.72 -11.66 -3.35
C LEU A 177 -11.19 -11.31 -3.63
N PHE A 178 -11.46 -10.12 -4.19
CA PHE A 178 -12.79 -9.75 -4.63
C PHE A 178 -13.33 -10.72 -5.68
N VAL A 179 -12.53 -11.13 -6.67
CA VAL A 179 -12.96 -12.07 -7.72
C VAL A 179 -13.34 -13.42 -7.13
N VAL A 180 -12.52 -13.97 -6.22
CA VAL A 180 -12.78 -15.26 -5.57
C VAL A 180 -14.05 -15.18 -4.71
N LEU A 181 -14.19 -14.14 -3.89
CA LEU A 181 -15.34 -14.00 -2.98
C LEU A 181 -16.64 -13.68 -3.74
N THR A 182 -16.58 -12.93 -4.84
CA THR A 182 -17.77 -12.56 -5.66
C THR A 182 -18.02 -13.51 -6.84
N PHE A 183 -17.35 -14.67 -6.87
CA PHE A 183 -17.49 -15.63 -7.96
C PHE A 183 -18.93 -16.16 -8.09
N HIS A 184 -19.59 -16.41 -6.96
CA HIS A 184 -20.98 -16.85 -6.93
C HIS A 184 -21.95 -15.67 -7.14
N LYS A 185 -23.00 -15.89 -7.93
CA LYS A 185 -24.07 -14.92 -8.15
C LYS A 185 -25.42 -15.53 -7.81
N PHE A 186 -26.17 -14.86 -6.95
CA PHE A 186 -27.51 -15.32 -6.59
C PHE A 186 -28.55 -14.86 -7.62
N LYS A 187 -29.51 -15.73 -7.97
CA LYS A 187 -30.62 -15.38 -8.88
C LYS A 187 -31.48 -14.24 -8.31
N ASN A 188 -31.66 -14.20 -7.00
CA ASN A 188 -32.40 -13.15 -6.32
C ASN A 188 -31.49 -11.93 -6.10
N LYS A 189 -31.83 -10.80 -6.77
CA LYS A 189 -31.06 -9.54 -6.70
C LYS A 189 -30.87 -9.02 -5.28
N LYS A 190 -31.85 -9.17 -4.38
CA LYS A 190 -31.72 -8.69 -2.99
C LYS A 190 -30.68 -9.51 -2.22
N ILE A 191 -30.69 -10.84 -2.40
CA ILE A 191 -29.72 -11.74 -1.78
C ILE A 191 -28.32 -11.47 -2.34
N ASP A 192 -28.20 -11.25 -3.65
CA ASP A 192 -26.92 -10.92 -4.30
C ASP A 192 -26.34 -9.59 -3.79
N ILE A 193 -27.18 -8.57 -3.62
CA ILE A 193 -26.75 -7.28 -3.04
C ILE A 193 -26.31 -7.44 -1.58
N PHE A 194 -27.07 -8.19 -0.78
CA PHE A 194 -26.72 -8.44 0.62
C PHE A 194 -25.39 -9.21 0.73
N TYR A 195 -25.23 -10.28 -0.04
CA TYR A 195 -24.00 -11.07 -0.11
C TYR A 195 -22.78 -10.22 -0.49
N ASN A 196 -22.89 -9.43 -1.57
CA ASN A 196 -21.82 -8.52 -1.98
C ASN A 196 -21.51 -7.47 -0.89
N SER A 197 -22.53 -6.96 -0.18
CA SER A 197 -22.33 -6.01 0.92
C SER A 197 -21.56 -6.64 2.08
N CYS A 198 -21.88 -7.89 2.45
CA CYS A 198 -21.12 -8.64 3.45
C CYS A 198 -19.64 -8.84 3.03
N ILE A 199 -19.38 -9.11 1.75
CA ILE A 199 -18.01 -9.20 1.22
C ILE A 199 -17.26 -7.88 1.35
N PHE A 200 -17.90 -6.75 1.00
CA PHE A 200 -17.28 -5.43 1.18
C PHE A 200 -16.96 -5.17 2.66
N THR A 201 -17.86 -5.50 3.58
CA THR A 201 -17.60 -5.38 5.02
C THR A 201 -16.44 -6.26 5.47
N PHE A 202 -16.40 -7.52 5.04
CA PHE A 202 -15.31 -8.44 5.37
C PHE A 202 -13.95 -7.95 4.87
N ILE A 203 -13.89 -7.52 3.61
CA ILE A 203 -12.65 -6.98 3.02
C ILE A 203 -12.25 -5.67 3.72
N PHE A 204 -13.21 -4.81 4.08
CA PHE A 204 -12.91 -3.60 4.83
C PHE A 204 -12.26 -3.93 6.19
N LEU A 205 -12.81 -4.89 6.93
CA LEU A 205 -12.22 -5.37 8.19
C LEU A 205 -10.81 -5.92 7.97
N TYR A 206 -10.60 -6.74 6.93
CA TYR A 206 -9.27 -7.23 6.57
C TYR A 206 -8.27 -6.09 6.26
N ILE A 207 -8.69 -5.05 5.54
CA ILE A 207 -7.84 -3.88 5.23
C ILE A 207 -7.36 -3.18 6.50
N THR A 208 -8.18 -3.14 7.56
CA THR A 208 -7.77 -2.52 8.84
C THR A 208 -6.64 -3.26 9.54
N LEU A 209 -6.39 -4.52 9.19
CA LEU A 209 -5.32 -5.34 9.74
C LEU A 209 -4.00 -5.18 8.98
N LEU A 210 -3.99 -4.49 7.84
CA LEU A 210 -2.81 -4.37 6.98
C LEU A 210 -1.82 -3.33 7.51
N PHE A 211 -0.53 -3.65 7.45
CA PHE A 211 0.53 -2.75 7.89
C PHE A 211 0.68 -1.50 6.98
N ASN A 212 0.50 -1.69 5.67
CA ASN A 212 0.49 -0.62 4.68
C ASN A 212 -0.76 -0.74 3.78
N PRO A 213 -1.87 -0.07 4.14
CA PRO A 213 -3.15 -0.28 3.48
C PRO A 213 -3.36 0.58 2.23
N ILE A 214 -2.41 1.43 1.81
CA ILE A 214 -2.68 2.47 0.78
C ILE A 214 -3.15 1.86 -0.56
N SER A 215 -2.44 0.83 -1.05
CA SER A 215 -2.82 0.11 -2.27
C SER A 215 -4.13 -0.66 -2.13
N ALA A 216 -4.36 -1.21 -0.95
CA ALA A 216 -5.54 -1.98 -0.61
C ALA A 216 -6.79 -1.09 -0.55
N ILE A 217 -6.73 0.02 0.17
CA ILE A 217 -7.80 1.03 0.26
C ILE A 217 -8.13 1.58 -1.13
N ARG A 218 -7.14 1.86 -1.99
CA ARG A 218 -7.38 2.27 -3.38
C ARG A 218 -8.25 1.25 -4.13
N ALA A 219 -7.83 -0.01 -4.14
CA ALA A 219 -8.55 -1.07 -4.84
C ALA A 219 -9.98 -1.24 -4.29
N PHE A 220 -10.12 -1.23 -2.96
CA PHE A 220 -11.40 -1.27 -2.27
C PHE A 220 -12.33 -0.13 -2.70
N ILE A 221 -11.85 1.12 -2.66
CA ILE A 221 -12.62 2.30 -3.07
C ILE A 221 -13.05 2.19 -4.53
N MET A 222 -12.15 1.80 -5.43
CA MET A 222 -12.48 1.65 -6.85
C MET A 222 -13.58 0.60 -7.08
N LYS A 223 -13.54 -0.54 -6.36
CA LYS A 223 -14.56 -1.58 -6.43
C LYS A 223 -15.88 -1.15 -5.80
N LEU A 224 -15.83 -0.47 -4.65
CA LEU A 224 -17.00 0.02 -3.95
C LEU A 224 -17.76 1.05 -4.80
N ILE A 225 -17.05 1.99 -5.42
CA ILE A 225 -17.65 2.98 -6.32
C ILE A 225 -18.27 2.29 -7.54
N ASP A 226 -17.58 1.32 -8.16
CA ASP A 226 -18.15 0.57 -9.29
C ASP A 226 -19.40 -0.21 -8.89
N PHE A 227 -19.42 -0.79 -7.68
CA PHE A 227 -20.59 -1.48 -7.13
C PHE A 227 -21.78 -0.53 -6.91
N ILE A 228 -21.58 0.58 -6.21
CA ILE A 228 -22.61 1.60 -5.97
C ILE A 228 -23.11 2.19 -7.30
N TYR A 229 -22.21 2.46 -8.24
CA TYR A 229 -22.56 3.01 -9.54
C TYR A 229 -23.42 2.04 -10.36
N LYS A 230 -23.11 0.73 -10.34
CA LYS A 230 -23.95 -0.30 -10.98
C LYS A 230 -25.34 -0.35 -10.37
N MET A 231 -25.45 -0.28 -9.04
CA MET A 231 -26.75 -0.31 -8.35
C MET A 231 -27.63 0.88 -8.75
N THR A 232 -27.02 2.07 -8.87
CA THR A 232 -27.76 3.32 -9.14
C THR A 232 -28.02 3.58 -10.62
N ASN A 233 -27.17 3.07 -11.53
CA ASN A 233 -27.25 3.36 -12.97
C ASN A 233 -27.58 2.12 -13.83
N LYS A 234 -28.58 1.34 -13.40
CA LYS A 234 -29.11 0.20 -14.18
C LYS A 234 -28.03 -0.81 -14.62
N GLY A 235 -27.03 -1.08 -13.78
CA GLY A 235 -25.97 -2.05 -14.04
C GLY A 235 -24.81 -1.54 -14.91
N GLN A 236 -24.79 -0.26 -15.28
CA GLN A 236 -23.65 0.32 -15.99
C GLN A 236 -22.41 0.38 -15.09
N LYS A 237 -21.22 0.20 -15.68
CA LYS A 237 -19.95 0.35 -14.96
C LYS A 237 -19.49 1.80 -14.98
N ILE A 238 -18.85 2.23 -13.89
CA ILE A 238 -18.18 3.54 -13.89
C ILE A 238 -16.96 3.50 -14.81
N ASN A 239 -16.61 4.64 -15.40
CA ASN A 239 -15.33 4.78 -16.10
C ASN A 239 -14.17 4.55 -15.12
N THR A 240 -13.27 3.62 -15.45
CA THR A 240 -12.13 3.24 -14.61
C THR A 240 -11.17 4.39 -14.31
N PHE A 241 -11.03 5.36 -15.22
CA PHE A 241 -10.26 6.57 -14.93
C PHE A 241 -10.94 7.46 -13.89
N SER A 242 -12.26 7.53 -13.91
CA SER A 242 -13.03 8.32 -12.95
C SER A 242 -12.94 7.69 -11.57
N SER A 243 -13.07 6.36 -11.46
CA SER A 243 -12.92 5.67 -10.18
C SER A 243 -11.50 5.80 -9.61
N LEU A 244 -10.45 5.79 -10.44
CA LEU A 244 -9.08 6.04 -9.99
C LEU A 244 -8.89 7.46 -9.42
N ILE A 245 -9.43 8.48 -10.09
CA ILE A 245 -9.34 9.88 -9.62
C ILE A 245 -10.08 10.03 -8.28
N ILE A 246 -11.28 9.46 -8.16
CA ILE A 246 -12.03 9.50 -6.90
C ILE A 246 -11.26 8.75 -5.80
N ALA A 247 -10.66 7.60 -6.11
CA ALA A 247 -9.86 6.84 -5.15
C ALA A 247 -8.62 7.62 -4.67
N ALA A 248 -7.88 8.26 -5.59
CA ALA A 248 -6.74 9.10 -5.25
C ALA A 248 -7.14 10.26 -4.31
N PHE A 249 -8.26 10.92 -4.64
CA PHE A 249 -8.81 11.98 -3.82
C PHE A 249 -9.23 11.49 -2.43
N LEU A 250 -9.96 10.38 -2.34
CA LEU A 250 -10.39 9.83 -1.06
C LEU A 250 -9.22 9.33 -0.20
N LEU A 251 -8.18 8.76 -0.81
CA LEU A 251 -6.93 8.43 -0.10
C LEU A 251 -6.29 9.68 0.52
N TRP A 252 -6.22 10.78 -0.22
CA TRP A 252 -5.71 12.05 0.29
C TRP A 252 -6.58 12.61 1.42
N VAL A 253 -7.91 12.47 1.32
CA VAL A 253 -8.84 12.87 2.39
C VAL A 253 -8.63 12.03 3.66
N ILE A 254 -8.45 10.70 3.52
CA ILE A 254 -8.18 9.79 4.64
C ILE A 254 -6.89 10.19 5.34
N ASN A 255 -5.81 10.40 4.58
CA ASN A 255 -4.55 10.91 5.12
C ASN A 255 -3.80 11.74 4.07
N ASN A 256 -3.71 13.03 4.32
CA ASN A 256 -3.06 13.99 3.44
C ASN A 256 -1.56 13.71 3.29
N ASN A 257 -0.92 13.17 4.33
CA ASN A 257 0.50 12.89 4.33
C ASN A 257 0.85 11.67 3.47
N TRP A 258 -0.13 10.84 3.08
CA TRP A 258 0.12 9.73 2.16
C TRP A 258 0.58 10.19 0.79
N ILE A 259 0.35 11.44 0.39
CA ILE A 259 0.97 12.01 -0.82
C ILE A 259 2.50 11.91 -0.74
N TYR A 260 3.11 11.96 0.43
CA TYR A 260 4.56 11.82 0.57
C TYR A 260 5.05 10.37 0.58
N SER A 261 4.15 9.38 0.52
CA SER A 261 4.51 7.97 0.54
C SER A 261 4.79 7.44 -0.87
N LEU A 262 5.84 6.62 -1.01
CA LEU A 262 6.12 5.90 -2.26
C LEU A 262 4.95 4.98 -2.66
N SER A 263 4.30 4.34 -1.69
CA SER A 263 3.18 3.43 -1.93
C SER A 263 2.00 4.13 -2.60
N TYR A 264 1.70 5.38 -2.24
CA TYR A 264 0.67 6.18 -2.90
C TYR A 264 1.00 6.43 -4.37
N TYR A 265 2.24 6.79 -4.68
CA TYR A 265 2.68 7.01 -6.06
C TYR A 265 2.61 5.74 -6.88
N PHE A 266 3.23 4.66 -6.43
CA PHE A 266 3.21 3.38 -7.16
C PHE A 266 1.80 2.91 -7.43
N THR A 267 0.92 2.98 -6.42
CA THR A 267 -0.43 2.45 -6.57
C THR A 267 -1.28 3.25 -7.58
N ILE A 268 -1.13 4.57 -7.61
CA ILE A 268 -1.86 5.42 -8.57
C ILE A 268 -1.23 5.35 -9.97
N SER A 269 0.11 5.40 -10.10
CA SER A 269 0.80 5.30 -11.40
C SER A 269 0.49 4.00 -12.09
N ASN A 270 0.71 2.89 -11.37
CA ASN A 270 0.66 1.58 -11.99
C ASN A 270 -0.76 1.32 -12.47
N THR A 271 -1.76 1.69 -11.65
CA THR A 271 -3.17 1.61 -12.06
C THR A 271 -3.48 2.52 -13.24
N PHE A 272 -2.96 3.75 -13.26
CA PHE A 272 -3.14 4.66 -14.38
C PHE A 272 -2.59 4.05 -15.68
N TRP A 273 -1.36 3.57 -15.66
CA TRP A 273 -0.69 2.97 -16.81
C TRP A 273 -1.40 1.70 -17.27
N ILE A 274 -1.80 0.82 -16.35
CA ILE A 274 -2.63 -0.34 -16.64
C ILE A 274 -3.88 0.08 -17.40
N ILE A 275 -4.63 1.07 -16.90
CA ILE A 275 -5.87 1.52 -17.54
C ILE A 275 -5.58 2.14 -18.92
N PHE A 276 -4.54 2.96 -19.01
CA PHE A 276 -4.16 3.66 -20.24
C PHE A 276 -3.75 2.69 -21.35
N PHE A 277 -2.76 1.83 -21.09
CA PHE A 277 -2.27 0.87 -22.08
C PHE A 277 -3.32 -0.18 -22.41
N ASN A 278 -4.13 -0.64 -21.45
CA ASN A 278 -5.22 -1.58 -21.74
C ASN A 278 -6.24 -0.96 -22.69
N LYS A 279 -6.53 0.34 -22.54
CA LYS A 279 -7.41 1.07 -23.47
C LYS A 279 -6.79 1.21 -24.86
N LEU A 280 -5.47 1.42 -24.96
CA LEU A 280 -4.77 1.49 -26.25
C LEU A 280 -4.77 0.13 -26.96
N LEU A 281 -4.41 -0.95 -26.25
CA LEU A 281 -4.37 -2.30 -26.81
C LEU A 281 -5.75 -2.76 -27.29
N ARG A 282 -6.81 -2.45 -26.55
CA ARG A 282 -8.19 -2.79 -26.93
C ARG A 282 -8.73 -2.03 -28.14
N LYS A 283 -8.12 -0.91 -28.54
CA LYS A 283 -8.48 -0.23 -29.79
C LYS A 283 -7.99 -0.99 -31.02
N ASN A 284 -6.94 -1.80 -30.88
CA ASN A 284 -6.43 -2.62 -31.98
C ASN A 284 -7.20 -3.94 -32.02
N GLU A 285 -8.01 -4.14 -33.05
CA GLU A 285 -8.90 -5.30 -33.18
C GLU A 285 -8.13 -6.64 -33.11
N LYS A 286 -6.94 -6.71 -33.71
CA LYS A 286 -6.08 -7.91 -33.69
C LYS A 286 -5.60 -8.28 -32.28
N LEU A 287 -5.38 -7.28 -31.42
CA LEU A 287 -4.89 -7.46 -30.04
C LEU A 287 -6.04 -7.60 -29.04
N ARG A 288 -7.23 -7.08 -29.36
CA ARG A 288 -8.43 -7.19 -28.53
C ARG A 288 -8.83 -8.63 -28.28
N ASP A 289 -8.74 -9.47 -29.31
CA ASP A 289 -9.18 -10.86 -29.25
C ASP A 289 -8.11 -11.77 -28.61
N LYS A 290 -6.84 -11.38 -28.67
CA LYS A 290 -5.70 -12.05 -28.01
C LYS A 290 -5.51 -11.56 -26.57
N LYS A 291 -6.51 -11.78 -25.70
CA LYS A 291 -6.51 -11.30 -24.30
C LYS A 291 -5.25 -11.68 -23.52
N ILE A 292 -4.79 -12.92 -23.65
CA ILE A 292 -3.59 -13.42 -22.97
C ILE A 292 -2.34 -12.66 -23.44
N PHE A 293 -2.18 -12.49 -24.75
CA PHE A 293 -1.05 -11.73 -25.31
C PHE A 293 -1.09 -10.26 -24.89
N SER A 294 -2.28 -9.65 -24.87
CA SER A 294 -2.44 -8.27 -24.38
C SER A 294 -2.07 -8.12 -22.90
N PHE A 295 -2.32 -9.15 -22.07
CA PHE A 295 -1.93 -9.19 -20.67
C PHE A 295 -0.41 -9.25 -20.52
N PHE A 296 0.27 -10.12 -21.28
CA PHE A 296 1.74 -10.19 -21.29
C PHE A 296 2.37 -8.85 -21.69
N ILE A 297 1.86 -8.18 -22.73
CA ILE A 297 2.35 -6.85 -23.14
C ILE A 297 2.17 -5.83 -22.01
N LEU A 298 1.00 -5.80 -21.37
CA LEU A 298 0.73 -4.88 -20.26
C LEU A 298 1.72 -5.10 -19.11
N MET A 299 1.90 -6.37 -18.71
CA MET A 299 2.80 -6.72 -17.61
C MET A 299 4.24 -6.30 -17.91
N ASN A 300 4.72 -6.53 -19.15
CA ASN A 300 6.05 -6.10 -19.58
C ASN A 300 6.22 -4.57 -19.51
N ILE A 301 5.26 -3.80 -20.01
CA ILE A 301 5.32 -2.33 -19.99
C ILE A 301 5.36 -1.82 -18.55
N ILE A 302 4.53 -2.36 -17.66
CA ILE A 302 4.49 -1.97 -16.25
C ILE A 302 5.78 -2.37 -15.55
N CYS A 303 6.30 -3.56 -15.83
CA CYS A 303 7.57 -4.03 -15.30
C CYS A 303 8.73 -3.11 -15.71
N LEU A 304 8.76 -2.65 -16.97
CA LEU A 304 9.78 -1.71 -17.45
C LEU A 304 9.67 -0.34 -16.77
N ILE A 305 8.44 0.19 -16.63
CA ILE A 305 8.20 1.45 -15.91
C ILE A 305 8.66 1.34 -14.46
N ASN A 306 8.40 0.20 -13.82
CA ASN A 306 8.79 -0.05 -12.44
C ASN A 306 10.26 -0.45 -12.28
N ALA A 307 10.91 -1.01 -13.29
CA ALA A 307 12.30 -1.46 -13.20
C ALA A 307 13.23 -0.30 -12.80
N PHE A 308 13.00 0.89 -13.37
CA PHE A 308 13.73 2.09 -12.99
C PHE A 308 13.49 2.47 -11.51
N ASN A 309 12.24 2.44 -11.07
CA ASN A 309 11.89 2.77 -9.69
C ASN A 309 12.45 1.73 -8.69
N ILE A 310 12.44 0.45 -9.05
CA ILE A 310 12.98 -0.65 -8.24
C ILE A 310 14.50 -0.52 -8.14
N ALA A 311 15.18 -0.19 -9.24
CA ALA A 311 16.63 0.05 -9.25
C ALA A 311 17.04 1.18 -8.29
N ILE A 312 16.25 2.26 -8.23
CA ILE A 312 16.48 3.37 -7.31
C ILE A 312 16.29 2.94 -5.85
N ILE A 313 15.29 2.11 -5.56
CA ILE A 313 14.95 1.73 -4.18
C ILE A 313 15.90 0.65 -3.65
N ASN A 314 16.19 -0.37 -4.46
CA ASN A 314 16.95 -1.55 -4.04
C ASN A 314 18.46 -1.43 -4.28
N SER A 315 18.92 -0.31 -4.86
CA SER A 315 20.30 -0.09 -5.33
C SER A 315 20.87 -1.18 -6.25
N ASN A 316 20.04 -2.12 -6.70
CA ASN A 316 20.44 -3.31 -7.45
C ASN A 316 19.52 -3.44 -8.68
N ILE A 317 20.11 -3.78 -9.83
CA ILE A 317 19.37 -4.16 -11.04
C ILE A 317 19.50 -5.67 -11.23
N SER A 318 18.36 -6.35 -11.29
CA SER A 318 18.27 -7.70 -11.86
C SER A 318 18.00 -7.61 -13.35
N TRP A 319 18.87 -8.21 -14.14
CA TRP A 319 18.72 -8.28 -15.60
C TRP A 319 17.55 -9.17 -16.01
N LEU A 320 17.24 -10.18 -15.20
CA LEU A 320 16.13 -11.11 -15.40
C LEU A 320 14.84 -10.66 -14.70
N ASN A 321 14.77 -9.43 -14.18
CA ASN A 321 13.64 -8.92 -13.41
C ASN A 321 12.29 -9.07 -14.15
N ILE A 322 12.27 -8.85 -15.47
CA ILE A 322 11.06 -9.02 -16.28
C ILE A 322 10.56 -10.47 -16.25
N PHE A 323 11.48 -11.42 -16.42
CA PHE A 323 11.17 -12.84 -16.39
C PHE A 323 10.68 -13.26 -15.00
N TRP A 324 11.37 -12.83 -13.94
CA TRP A 324 10.98 -13.15 -12.57
C TRP A 324 9.63 -12.55 -12.17
N ASN A 325 9.34 -11.29 -12.53
CA ASN A 325 8.02 -10.69 -12.28
C ASN A 325 6.90 -11.43 -13.01
N LEU A 326 7.16 -11.90 -14.23
CA LEU A 326 6.17 -12.66 -15.00
C LEU A 326 5.88 -14.04 -14.39
N LEU A 327 6.93 -14.71 -13.91
CA LEU A 327 6.82 -16.03 -13.29
C LEU A 327 6.21 -15.96 -11.88
N PHE A 328 6.73 -15.08 -11.02
CA PHE A 328 6.35 -15.03 -9.61
C PHE A 328 5.04 -14.29 -9.35
N SER A 329 4.62 -13.33 -10.19
CA SER A 329 3.34 -12.64 -10.00
C SER A 329 2.14 -13.58 -9.86
N PRO A 330 1.89 -14.54 -10.78
CA PRO A 330 0.77 -15.47 -10.61
C PRO A 330 0.99 -16.46 -9.45
N ILE A 331 2.23 -16.89 -9.20
CA ILE A 331 2.56 -17.83 -8.11
C ILE A 331 2.24 -17.19 -6.75
N ILE A 332 2.68 -15.95 -6.53
CA ILE A 332 2.48 -15.23 -5.26
C ILE A 332 0.98 -15.00 -5.01
N GLU A 333 0.19 -14.70 -6.04
CA GLU A 333 -1.26 -14.52 -5.89
C GLU A 333 -1.99 -15.83 -5.54
N ILE A 334 -1.56 -16.97 -6.10
CA ILE A 334 -2.07 -18.29 -5.70
C ILE A 334 -1.71 -18.58 -4.25
N VAL A 335 -0.44 -18.34 -3.88
CA VAL A 335 0.04 -18.54 -2.51
C VAL A 335 -0.71 -17.62 -1.54
N TYR A 336 -0.99 -16.37 -1.92
CA TYR A 336 -1.79 -15.44 -1.13
C TYR A 336 -3.21 -15.95 -0.88
N ILE A 337 -3.90 -16.40 -1.94
CA ILE A 337 -5.24 -16.99 -1.80
C ILE A 337 -5.20 -18.21 -0.90
N PHE A 338 -4.22 -19.11 -1.07
CA PHE A 338 -4.06 -20.28 -0.21
C PHE A 338 -3.79 -19.88 1.24
N SER A 339 -2.98 -18.84 1.46
CA SER A 339 -2.65 -18.34 2.81
C SER A 339 -3.87 -17.83 3.56
N ILE A 340 -4.85 -17.26 2.85
CA ILE A 340 -6.13 -16.82 3.42
C ILE A 340 -7.09 -17.99 3.56
N LEU A 341 -7.20 -18.85 2.53
CA LEU A 341 -8.17 -19.95 2.53
C LEU A 341 -7.81 -21.06 3.49
N PHE A 342 -6.52 -21.36 3.71
CA PHE A 342 -6.07 -22.46 4.57
C PHE A 342 -5.37 -21.96 5.83
N TRP A 343 -5.75 -20.77 6.31
CA TRP A 343 -5.16 -20.12 7.49
C TRP A 343 -5.22 -20.97 8.77
N TRP A 344 -6.12 -21.95 8.85
CA TRP A 344 -6.25 -22.89 9.97
C TRP A 344 -5.28 -24.08 9.90
N SER A 345 -4.52 -24.25 8.82
CA SER A 345 -3.65 -25.40 8.58
C SER A 345 -2.20 -24.97 8.39
N ASP A 346 -1.54 -24.63 9.49
CA ASP A 346 -0.16 -24.12 9.50
C ASP A 346 0.82 -25.10 8.82
N TYR A 347 0.64 -26.41 8.99
CA TYR A 347 1.48 -27.44 8.36
C TYR A 347 1.35 -27.44 6.84
N PHE A 348 0.13 -27.33 6.31
CA PHE A 348 -0.10 -27.26 4.87
C PHE A 348 0.52 -25.99 4.29
N LEU A 349 0.30 -24.84 4.95
CA LEU A 349 0.88 -23.57 4.54
C LEU A 349 2.41 -23.58 4.63
N ASN A 350 3.00 -24.19 5.66
CA ASN A 350 4.43 -24.37 5.76
C ASN A 350 5.01 -25.16 4.57
N PHE A 351 4.31 -26.19 4.08
CA PHE A 351 4.71 -26.92 2.88
C PHE A 351 4.59 -26.07 1.61
N VAL A 352 3.51 -25.31 1.44
CA VAL A 352 3.34 -24.37 0.31
C VAL A 352 4.47 -23.33 0.30
N PHE A 353 4.79 -22.76 1.47
CA PHE A 353 5.88 -21.79 1.60
C PHE A 353 7.27 -22.42 1.43
N PHE A 354 7.47 -23.68 1.82
CA PHE A 354 8.69 -24.42 1.51
C PHE A 354 8.90 -24.52 -0.01
N LEU A 355 7.86 -24.84 -0.79
CA LEU A 355 7.96 -24.88 -2.24
C LEU A 355 8.30 -23.50 -2.83
N LEU A 356 7.65 -22.45 -2.33
CA LEU A 356 7.95 -21.07 -2.74
C LEU A 356 9.41 -20.69 -2.43
N ASP A 357 9.90 -21.01 -1.23
CA ASP A 357 11.26 -20.72 -0.78
C ASP A 357 12.30 -21.43 -1.67
N ARG A 358 12.08 -22.71 -2.01
CA ARG A 358 12.94 -23.46 -2.94
C ARG A 358 12.97 -22.84 -4.33
N LEU A 359 11.81 -22.40 -4.84
CA LEU A 359 11.74 -21.71 -6.13
C LEU A 359 12.49 -20.37 -6.12
N LEU A 360 12.40 -19.61 -5.02
CA LEU A 360 13.12 -18.35 -4.86
C LEU A 360 14.64 -18.55 -4.82
N ILE A 361 15.11 -19.54 -4.03
CA ILE A 361 16.54 -19.88 -3.96
C ILE A 361 17.06 -20.30 -5.34
N PHE A 362 16.31 -21.16 -6.04
CA PHE A 362 16.66 -21.57 -7.40
C PHE A 362 16.71 -20.38 -8.36
N ALA A 363 15.70 -19.52 -8.35
CA ALA A 363 15.66 -18.34 -9.19
C ALA A 363 16.86 -17.43 -8.93
N ASN A 364 17.21 -17.23 -7.65
CA ASN A 364 18.33 -16.37 -7.29
C ASN A 364 19.68 -16.96 -7.72
N SER A 365 19.82 -18.28 -7.72
CA SER A 365 21.06 -18.95 -8.18
C SER A 365 21.37 -18.74 -9.68
N ILE A 366 20.35 -18.45 -10.48
CA ILE A 366 20.47 -18.19 -11.93
C ILE A 366 20.42 -16.68 -12.24
N ASN A 367 20.08 -15.86 -11.24
CA ASN A 367 19.87 -14.44 -11.42
C ASN A 367 21.19 -13.68 -11.60
N LEU A 368 21.19 -12.73 -12.54
CA LEU A 368 22.31 -11.82 -12.76
C LEU A 368 21.96 -10.46 -12.16
N VAL A 369 22.67 -10.08 -11.10
CA VAL A 369 22.46 -8.83 -10.36
C VAL A 369 23.68 -7.93 -10.52
N THR A 370 23.44 -6.66 -10.78
CA THR A 370 24.46 -5.60 -10.79
C THR A 370 24.10 -4.54 -9.76
N GLU A 371 25.02 -4.24 -8.86
CA GLU A 371 24.88 -3.17 -7.87
C GLU A 371 25.12 -1.80 -8.50
N ILE A 372 24.33 -0.82 -8.10
CA ILE A 372 24.42 0.57 -8.52
C ILE A 372 24.82 1.41 -7.32
N ASN A 373 26.04 1.93 -7.34
CA ASN A 373 26.57 2.82 -6.30
C ASN A 373 26.06 4.27 -6.40
N TYR A 374 24.90 4.48 -7.02
CA TYR A 374 24.34 5.80 -7.26
C TYR A 374 23.16 6.08 -6.33
N VAL A 375 23.35 7.02 -5.41
CA VAL A 375 22.30 7.47 -4.51
C VAL A 375 21.41 8.47 -5.26
N PHE A 376 20.27 8.01 -5.76
CA PHE A 376 19.27 8.88 -6.36
C PHE A 376 18.51 9.65 -5.27
N ASP A 377 18.39 10.97 -5.43
CA ASP A 377 17.51 11.77 -4.58
C ASP A 377 16.04 11.47 -4.96
N LEU A 378 15.30 10.90 -4.01
CA LEU A 378 13.88 10.54 -4.15
C LEU A 378 12.99 11.74 -4.53
N ASN A 379 13.44 12.98 -4.32
CA ASN A 379 12.75 14.18 -4.78
C ASN A 379 12.65 14.27 -6.31
N TYR A 380 13.58 13.66 -7.06
CA TYR A 380 13.49 13.60 -8.53
C TYR A 380 12.42 12.64 -9.01
N LEU A 381 12.19 11.52 -8.31
CA LEU A 381 11.06 10.64 -8.58
C LEU A 381 9.73 11.37 -8.37
N TYR A 382 9.64 12.17 -7.32
CA TYR A 382 8.48 13.02 -7.04
C TYR A 382 8.21 14.02 -8.19
N LEU A 383 9.24 14.73 -8.67
CA LEU A 383 9.12 15.68 -9.78
C LEU A 383 8.76 14.97 -11.11
N TYR A 384 9.40 13.86 -11.41
CA TYR A 384 9.12 13.05 -12.60
C TYR A 384 7.66 12.57 -12.60
N PHE A 385 7.16 12.17 -11.45
CA PHE A 385 5.81 11.67 -11.29
C PHE A 385 4.74 12.78 -11.37
N GLN A 386 5.00 13.94 -10.76
CA GLN A 386 4.15 15.12 -10.92
C GLN A 386 4.08 15.58 -12.37
N PHE A 387 5.22 15.54 -13.08
CA PHE A 387 5.28 15.82 -14.50
C PHE A 387 4.44 14.83 -15.32
N LEU A 388 4.44 13.54 -14.93
CA LEU A 388 3.63 12.52 -15.57
C LEU A 388 2.11 12.71 -15.35
N LEU A 389 1.69 13.01 -14.12
CA LEU A 389 0.29 13.32 -13.83
C LEU A 389 -0.18 14.59 -14.56
N PHE A 390 0.70 15.61 -14.62
CA PHE A 390 0.43 16.86 -15.32
C PHE A 390 0.32 16.68 -16.84
N THR A 391 1.22 15.91 -17.46
CA THR A 391 1.16 15.61 -18.91
C THR A 391 -0.11 14.83 -19.27
N VAL A 392 -0.52 13.88 -18.44
CA VAL A 392 -1.79 13.16 -18.61
C VAL A 392 -3.01 14.08 -18.48
N PHE A 393 -3.00 14.99 -17.50
CA PHE A 393 -4.05 15.99 -17.34
C PHE A 393 -4.13 16.87 -18.58
N LEU A 394 -3.00 17.37 -19.08
CA LEU A 394 -2.92 18.15 -20.32
C LEU A 394 -3.45 17.37 -21.52
N ILE A 395 -3.07 16.10 -21.70
CA ILE A 395 -3.56 15.27 -22.80
C ILE A 395 -5.09 15.14 -22.75
N LYS A 396 -5.69 14.96 -21.57
CA LYS A 396 -7.16 14.89 -21.42
C LYS A 396 -7.84 16.23 -21.69
N VAL A 397 -7.27 17.33 -21.22
CA VAL A 397 -7.79 18.69 -21.48
C VAL A 397 -7.73 19.00 -22.97
N ILE A 398 -6.62 18.67 -23.63
CA ILE A 398 -6.43 18.85 -25.08
C ILE A 398 -7.41 17.95 -25.86
N ALA A 399 -7.51 16.66 -25.52
CA ALA A 399 -8.44 15.74 -26.16
C ALA A 399 -9.91 16.17 -25.99
N TYR A 400 -10.27 16.71 -24.82
CA TYR A 400 -11.59 17.27 -24.56
C TYR A 400 -11.86 18.53 -25.41
N ARG A 401 -10.89 19.44 -25.51
CA ARG A 401 -10.97 20.63 -26.38
C ARG A 401 -11.09 20.26 -27.86
N ILE A 402 -10.34 19.28 -28.34
CA ILE A 402 -10.42 18.81 -29.74
C ILE A 402 -11.79 18.19 -30.04
N LYS A 403 -12.32 17.38 -29.11
CA LYS A 403 -13.65 16.77 -29.27
C LYS A 403 -14.77 17.80 -29.29
N ASN A 404 -14.68 18.85 -28.48
CA ASN A 404 -15.65 19.95 -28.48
C ASN A 404 -15.52 20.89 -29.68
N LYS A 405 -14.31 21.07 -30.25
CA LYS A 405 -14.14 21.80 -31.53
C LYS A 405 -14.80 21.08 -32.71
N LYS A 406 -14.73 19.74 -32.75
CA LYS A 406 -15.40 18.92 -33.77
C LYS A 406 -16.94 18.84 -33.65
N LEU A 407 -17.52 19.33 -32.56
CA LEU A 407 -18.98 19.41 -32.35
C LEU A 407 -19.54 20.82 -32.63
N ARG A 408 -18.67 21.78 -32.97
CA ARG A 408 -19.01 23.18 -33.29
C ARG A 408 -18.75 23.55 -34.76
N LEU A 409 -18.25 22.61 -35.54
CA LEU A 409 -18.20 22.61 -37.01
C LEU A 409 -19.20 21.58 -37.48
#